data_AF-A0A1T4RJ43-F1
#
_entry.id   AF-A0A1T4RJ43-F1
#
_cell.length_a   1.000
_cell.length_b   1.000
_cell.length_c   1.000
_cell.angle_alpha   90.00
_cell.angle_beta   90.00
_cell.angle_gamma   90.00
#
_symmetry.space_group_name_H-M   'P 1'
#
loop_
_entity.id
_entity.type
_entity.pdbx_description
1 polymer ?
#
loop_
_entity_poly.entity_id
_entity_poly.type
_entity_poly.pdbx_seq_one_letter_code
_entity_poly.pdbx_strand_id
1 'polypeptide(L)'
;FCKRAGIEPINGHLKSDHRMGRNFYKGIFGDMLNAKLAAAAFNFKRAMRRFFALLEWLYCFCLLWNGMNKKCERPYLAFAK
;
A
#
# COMPACT_ATOMS: atom_id res chain seq x y z
N PHE A 1 -19.02 -12.70 18.74
CA PHE A 1 -18.17 -13.76 18.14
C PHE A 1 -17.79 -13.53 16.67
N CYS A 2 -18.63 -12.90 15.84
CA CYS A 2 -18.36 -12.76 14.39
C CYS A 2 -17.09 -11.98 13.99
N LYS A 3 -16.54 -11.09 14.85
CA LYS A 3 -15.34 -10.30 14.50
C LYS A 3 -14.04 -11.11 14.44
N ARG A 4 -13.93 -12.20 15.22
CA ARG A 4 -12.74 -13.09 15.22
C ARG A 4 -12.76 -14.12 14.10
N ALA A 5 -13.95 -14.54 13.68
CA ALA A 5 -14.15 -15.50 12.59
C ALA A 5 -13.54 -15.05 11.25
N GLY A 6 -13.42 -13.73 11.02
CA GLY A 6 -12.75 -13.21 9.81
C GLY A 6 -11.23 -13.16 9.90
N ILE A 7 -10.65 -13.18 11.10
CA ILE A 7 -9.20 -13.06 11.33
C ILE A 7 -8.54 -14.45 11.37
N GLU A 8 -9.24 -15.43 11.93
CA GLU A 8 -8.80 -16.82 12.01
C GLU A 8 -8.38 -17.46 10.67
N PRO A 9 -9.13 -17.31 9.55
CA PRO A 9 -8.71 -17.86 8.27
C PRO A 9 -7.46 -17.17 7.71
N ILE A 10 -7.31 -15.87 7.94
CA ILE A 10 -6.12 -15.11 7.52
C ILE A 10 -4.89 -15.58 8.30
N ASN A 11 -5.03 -15.75 9.63
CA ASN A 11 -3.97 -16.28 10.48
C ASN A 11 -3.62 -17.75 10.16
N GLY A 12 -4.62 -18.57 9.79
CA GLY A 12 -4.41 -19.92 9.30
C GLY A 12 -3.56 -19.95 8.03
N HIS A 13 -3.99 -19.16 7.02
CA HIS A 13 -3.29 -19.03 5.73
C HIS A 13 -1.87 -18.46 5.87
N LEU A 14 -1.66 -17.50 6.78
CA LEU A 14 -0.33 -16.99 7.10
C LEU A 14 0.58 -18.05 7.73
N LYS A 15 0.04 -18.97 8.54
CA LYS A 15 0.82 -20.05 9.15
C LYS A 15 1.16 -21.17 8.16
N SER A 16 0.22 -21.58 7.32
CA SER A 16 0.40 -22.65 6.32
C SER A 16 1.22 -22.22 5.12
N ASP A 17 0.83 -21.12 4.48
CA ASP A 17 1.32 -20.77 3.13
C ASP A 17 2.56 -19.87 3.16
N HIS A 18 2.70 -19.04 4.20
CA HIS A 18 3.83 -18.13 4.33
C HIS A 18 4.96 -18.69 5.21
N ARG A 19 4.97 -20.01 5.45
CA ARG A 19 6.00 -20.71 6.24
C ARG A 19 6.34 -20.00 7.56
N MET A 20 5.32 -19.43 8.21
CA MET A 20 5.46 -18.84 9.55
C MET A 20 5.62 -19.91 10.64
N GLY A 21 5.68 -21.18 10.26
CA GLY A 21 6.17 -22.30 11.09
C GLY A 21 7.69 -22.31 11.22
N ARG A 22 8.21 -23.32 11.94
CA ARG A 22 9.60 -23.42 12.43
C ARG A 22 10.63 -22.86 11.45
N ASN A 23 11.19 -21.72 11.82
CA ASN A 23 12.28 -21.05 11.15
C ASN A 23 13.55 -21.88 11.41
N PHE A 24 14.23 -22.31 10.36
CA PHE A 24 15.46 -23.12 10.47
C PHE A 24 16.65 -22.31 11.00
N TYR A 25 16.53 -20.99 11.09
CA TYR A 25 17.55 -20.10 11.63
C TYR A 25 17.25 -19.70 13.09
N LYS A 26 18.25 -19.88 13.96
CA LYS A 26 18.29 -19.36 15.35
C LYS A 26 17.17 -19.84 16.31
N GLY A 27 16.43 -20.89 15.97
CA GLY A 27 15.42 -21.50 16.85
C GLY A 27 14.30 -20.54 17.26
N ILE A 28 13.85 -20.62 18.52
CA ILE A 28 12.70 -19.88 19.06
C ILE A 28 12.79 -18.36 18.84
N PHE A 29 14.00 -17.79 18.90
CA PHE A 29 14.21 -16.37 18.65
C PHE A 29 13.94 -15.98 17.19
N GLY A 30 14.35 -16.83 16.25
CA GLY A 30 14.07 -16.67 14.82
C GLY A 30 12.58 -16.80 14.50
N ASP A 31 11.87 -17.69 15.18
CA ASP A 31 10.41 -17.83 15.07
C ASP A 31 9.68 -16.56 15.51
N MET A 32 10.07 -15.99 16.64
CA MET A 32 9.47 -14.76 17.16
C MET A 32 9.71 -13.57 16.21
N LEU A 33 10.91 -13.43 15.66
CA LEU A 33 11.21 -12.37 14.71
C LEU A 33 10.46 -12.54 13.40
N ASN A 34 10.36 -13.76 12.88
CA ASN A 34 9.61 -14.05 11.66
C ASN A 34 8.14 -13.66 11.80
N ALA A 35 7.51 -14.01 12.92
CA ALA A 35 6.13 -13.63 13.20
C ALA A 35 5.93 -12.10 13.28
N LYS A 36 6.84 -11.39 13.96
CA LYS A 36 6.79 -9.92 14.07
C LYS A 36 6.99 -9.24 12.72
N LEU A 37 7.97 -9.70 11.93
CA LEU A 37 8.26 -9.14 10.61
C LEU A 37 7.15 -9.43 9.60
N ALA A 38 6.58 -10.64 9.61
CA ALA A 38 5.45 -10.98 8.75
C ALA A 38 4.21 -10.14 9.09
N ALA A 39 3.93 -9.90 10.38
CA ALA A 39 2.86 -8.99 10.79
C ALA A 39 3.13 -7.54 10.36
N ALA A 40 4.37 -7.07 10.50
CA ALA A 40 4.77 -5.73 10.03
C ALA A 40 4.63 -5.60 8.51
N ALA A 41 5.10 -6.59 7.74
CA ALA A 41 5.00 -6.62 6.28
C ALA A 41 3.53 -6.61 5.81
N PHE A 42 2.64 -7.34 6.47
CA PHE A 42 1.22 -7.34 6.16
C PHE A 42 0.60 -5.94 6.37
N ASN A 43 0.96 -5.27 7.46
CA ASN A 43 0.53 -3.89 7.71
C ASN A 43 1.12 -2.90 6.70
N PHE A 44 2.41 -3.03 6.37
CA PHE A 44 3.06 -2.19 5.36
C PHE A 44 2.46 -2.38 3.96
N LYS A 45 2.10 -3.61 3.56
CA LYS A 45 1.43 -3.85 2.27
C LYS A 45 0.13 -3.06 2.16
N ARG A 46 -0.65 -2.97 3.24
CA ARG A 46 -1.88 -2.16 3.27
C ARG A 46 -1.57 -0.65 3.24
N ALA A 47 -0.54 -0.21 3.96
CA ALA A 47 -0.10 1.18 3.97
C ALA A 47 0.41 1.62 2.58
N MET A 48 1.26 0.82 1.95
CA MET A 48 1.80 1.10 0.61
C MET A 48 0.69 1.21 -0.43
N ARG A 49 -0.32 0.33 -0.42
CA ARG A 49 -1.46 0.47 -1.35
C ARG A 49 -2.17 1.82 -1.24
N ARG A 50 -2.35 2.32 -0.01
CA ARG A 50 -2.94 3.66 0.20
C ARG A 50 -2.00 4.77 -0.26
N PHE A 51 -0.71 4.62 0.02
CA PHE A 51 0.29 5.58 -0.40
C PHE A 51 0.36 5.71 -1.93
N PHE A 52 0.36 4.60 -2.66
CA PHE A 52 0.32 4.62 -4.13
C PHE A 52 -0.96 5.26 -4.68
N ALA A 53 -2.13 4.97 -4.08
CA ALA A 53 -3.37 5.63 -4.48
C ALA A 53 -3.34 7.16 -4.24
N LEU A 54 -2.71 7.61 -3.14
CA LEU A 54 -2.51 9.04 -2.89
C LEU A 54 -1.55 9.66 -3.91
N LEU A 55 -0.47 8.98 -4.25
CA LEU A 55 0.47 9.46 -5.28
C LEU A 55 -0.19 9.55 -6.65
N GLU A 56 -0.98 8.57 -7.04
CA GLU A 56 -1.74 8.58 -8.30
C GLU A 56 -2.75 9.73 -8.31
N TRP A 57 -3.45 9.96 -7.20
CA TRP A 57 -4.36 11.08 -7.06
C TRP A 57 -3.63 12.43 -7.17
N LEU A 58 -2.49 12.58 -6.50
CA LEU A 58 -1.65 13.79 -6.57
C LEU A 58 -1.10 14.02 -7.99
N TYR A 59 -0.67 12.95 -8.67
CA TYR A 59 -0.18 13.03 -10.04
C TYR A 59 -1.30 13.44 -11.00
N CYS A 60 -2.48 12.84 -10.89
CA CYS A 60 -3.65 13.20 -11.70
C CYS A 60 -4.10 14.65 -11.42
N PHE A 61 -4.13 15.07 -10.16
CA PHE A 61 -4.41 16.44 -9.76
C PHE A 61 -3.40 17.43 -10.36
N CYS A 62 -2.11 17.12 -10.28
CA CYS A 62 -1.05 17.95 -10.86
C CYS A 62 -1.16 18.02 -12.39
N LEU A 63 -1.44 16.91 -13.08
CA LEU A 63 -1.66 16.91 -14.53
C LEU A 63 -2.88 17.75 -14.92
N LEU A 64 -3.99 17.63 -14.19
CA LEU A 64 -5.19 18.44 -14.42
C LEU A 64 -4.90 19.93 -14.21
N TRP A 65 -4.16 20.28 -13.14
CA TRP A 65 -3.72 21.64 -12.85
C TRP A 65 -2.83 22.22 -13.97
N ASN A 66 -1.86 21.44 -14.46
CA ASN A 66 -1.02 21.82 -15.60
C ASN A 66 -1.83 21.93 -16.90
N GLY A 67 -2.84 21.08 -17.10
CA GLY A 67 -3.77 21.13 -18.23
C GLY A 67 -4.70 22.35 -18.20
N MET A 68 -5.11 22.81 -17.02
CA MET A 68 -5.88 24.04 -16.83
C MET A 68 -5.03 25.29 -17.10
N ASN A 69 -3.74 25.29 -16.73
CA ASN A 69 -2.80 26.37 -17.07
C ASN A 69 -2.65 26.58 -18.59
N LYS A 70 -2.53 25.50 -19.37
CA LYS A 70 -2.46 25.57 -20.84
C LYS A 70 -3.73 26.14 -21.50
N LYS A 71 -4.91 25.97 -20.88
CA LYS A 71 -6.16 26.57 -21.38
C LYS A 71 -6.30 28.05 -21.05
N CYS A 72 -5.66 28.54 -19.99
CA CYS A 72 -5.54 29.97 -19.71
C CYS A 72 -4.44 30.63 -20.55
N GLU A 73 -3.52 29.86 -21.15
CA GLU A 73 -2.47 30.39 -22.02
C GLU A 73 -2.94 30.74 -23.45
N ARG A 74 -3.91 30.00 -23.95
CA ARG A 74 -4.49 30.19 -25.29
C ARG A 74 -5.43 31.40 -25.48
N PRO A 75 -6.23 31.87 -24.50
CA PRO A 75 -7.15 32.98 -24.68
C PRO A 75 -6.43 34.32 -24.82
N TYR A 76 -5.30 34.54 -24.12
CA TYR A 76 -4.53 35.78 -24.28
C TYR A 76 -3.71 35.83 -25.56
N LEU A 77 -3.24 34.67 -26.05
CA LEU A 77 -2.47 34.58 -27.30
C LEU A 77 -3.37 34.61 -28.56
N ALA A 78 -4.68 34.41 -28.39
CA ALA A 78 -5.68 34.58 -29.44
C ALA A 78 -6.20 36.02 -29.57
N PHE A 79 -5.99 36.87 -28.56
CA PHE A 79 -6.33 38.30 -28.57
C PHE A 79 -5.15 39.20 -28.99
N ALA A 80 -3.94 38.64 -29.06
CA ALA A 80 -2.71 39.34 -29.43
C ALA A 80 -2.29 39.14 -30.90
N LYS A 81 -3.19 38.72 -31.78
CA LYS A 81 -2.99 38.68 -33.24
C LYS A 81 -3.98 39.58 -33.96
#